data_AF-A0A7W5C0P6-F1
#
_entry.id   AF-A0A7W5C0P6-F1
#
_cell.length_a   1.000
_cell.length_b   1.000
_cell.length_c   1.000
_cell.angle_alpha   90.00
_cell.angle_beta   90.00
_cell.angle_gamma   90.00
#
_symmetry.space_group_name_H-M   'P 1'
#
loop_
_entity.id
_entity.type
_entity.pdbx_description
1 polymer ?
#
loop_
_entity_poly.entity_id
_entity_poly.type
_entity_poly.pdbx_seq_one_letter_code
_entity_poly.pdbx_strand_id
1 'polypeptide(L)'
;MDHAPQHIEFAGFRCRIGGRGSSWPTAKQAMVLAGLAAGMTQKEIARERGISPATVKSTAEAIYYRLNATRAADAIVKGLRRTWIAPIVILLMCADLHGQSLRARMPVRTRQQTTVTARAASGGRGPDLGELIA
;
A
#
# COMPACT_ATOMS: atom_id res chain seq x y z
N MET A 1 -34.72 19.50 -4.20
CA MET A 1 -34.30 18.89 -5.48
C MET A 1 -32.98 18.19 -5.25
N ASP A 2 -33.05 16.98 -4.70
CA ASP A 2 -31.88 16.15 -4.42
C ASP A 2 -31.29 15.65 -5.73
N HIS A 3 -30.23 16.32 -6.17
CA HIS A 3 -29.46 15.87 -7.32
C HIS A 3 -28.73 14.61 -6.89
N ALA A 4 -29.11 13.45 -7.46
CA ALA A 4 -28.44 12.18 -7.23
C ALA A 4 -26.91 12.35 -7.29
N PRO A 5 -26.14 11.70 -6.42
CA PRO A 5 -24.69 11.81 -6.43
C PRO A 5 -24.17 11.35 -7.79
N GLN A 6 -23.76 12.31 -8.62
CA GLN A 6 -23.14 12.01 -9.90
C GLN A 6 -21.71 11.57 -9.63
N HIS A 7 -21.25 10.60 -10.41
CA HIS A 7 -19.89 10.10 -10.32
C HIS A 7 -19.14 10.52 -11.57
N ILE A 8 -17.93 11.02 -11.39
CA ILE A 8 -17.00 11.28 -12.47
C ILE A 8 -15.71 10.49 -12.26
N GLU A 9 -15.19 9.91 -13.33
CA GLU A 9 -13.91 9.22 -13.31
C GLU A 9 -12.84 10.13 -13.90
N PHE A 10 -11.73 10.29 -13.17
CA PHE A 10 -10.58 11.07 -13.62
C PHE A 10 -9.30 10.47 -13.04
N ALA A 11 -8.28 10.30 -13.89
CA ALA A 11 -6.98 9.73 -13.52
C ALA A 11 -7.09 8.38 -12.75
N GLY A 12 -8.09 7.55 -13.10
CA GLY A 12 -8.35 6.25 -12.44
C GLY A 12 -9.11 6.35 -11.11
N PHE A 13 -9.54 7.54 -10.69
CA PHE A 13 -10.31 7.76 -9.48
C PHE A 13 -11.77 8.07 -9.75
N ARG A 14 -12.67 7.39 -9.03
CA ARG A 14 -14.10 7.69 -9.03
C ARG A 14 -14.43 8.75 -7.97
N CYS A 15 -14.86 9.90 -8.42
CA CYS A 15 -15.16 11.06 -7.58
C CYS A 15 -16.66 11.28 -7.50
N ARG A 16 -17.16 11.54 -6.29
CA ARG A 16 -18.56 11.94 -6.05
C ARG A 16 -18.68 13.44 -6.17
N ILE A 17 -19.62 13.90 -7.00
CA ILE A 17 -19.87 15.32 -7.22
C ILE A 17 -21.30 15.68 -6.83
N GLY A 18 -21.51 16.94 -6.49
CA GLY A 18 -22.85 17.48 -6.24
C GLY A 18 -23.05 18.85 -6.87
N GLY A 19 -24.30 19.33 -6.81
CA GLY A 19 -24.69 20.63 -7.33
C GLY A 19 -24.05 21.82 -6.60
N ARG A 20 -24.09 23.00 -7.22
CA ARG A 20 -23.63 24.25 -6.60
C ARG A 20 -24.42 24.53 -5.31
N GLY A 21 -23.73 24.84 -4.22
CA GLY A 21 -24.32 25.10 -2.90
C GLY A 21 -24.46 23.86 -2.01
N SER A 22 -24.16 22.66 -2.52
CA SER A 22 -24.11 21.45 -1.70
C SER A 22 -22.76 21.31 -0.98
N SER A 23 -22.71 20.51 0.09
CA SER A 23 -21.46 20.18 0.80
C SER A 23 -20.48 19.34 -0.04
N TRP A 24 -20.88 18.90 -1.24
CA TRP A 24 -20.11 18.10 -2.18
C TRP A 24 -19.27 18.94 -3.15
N PRO A 25 -18.13 18.42 -3.64
CA PRO A 25 -17.28 19.13 -4.57
C PRO A 25 -17.96 19.24 -5.95
N THR A 26 -17.68 20.36 -6.64
CA THR A 26 -18.07 20.51 -8.04
C THR A 26 -17.22 19.60 -8.92
N ALA A 27 -17.71 19.20 -10.10
CA ALA A 27 -16.96 18.38 -11.06
C ALA A 27 -15.52 18.87 -11.32
N LYS A 28 -15.33 20.18 -11.50
CA LYS A 28 -14.00 20.78 -11.69
C LYS A 28 -13.08 20.56 -10.48
N GLN A 29 -13.62 20.66 -9.26
CA GLN A 29 -12.86 20.48 -8.03
C GLN A 29 -12.48 19.01 -7.82
N ALA A 30 -13.43 18.12 -8.08
CA ALA A 30 -13.24 16.68 -8.01
C ALA A 30 -12.13 16.20 -8.98
N MET A 31 -12.16 16.63 -10.25
CA MET A 31 -11.11 16.27 -11.22
C MET A 31 -9.73 16.76 -10.76
N VAL A 32 -9.61 18.01 -10.29
CA VAL A 32 -8.32 18.55 -9.84
C VAL A 32 -7.81 17.78 -8.62
N LEU A 33 -8.68 17.49 -7.65
CA LEU A 33 -8.30 16.71 -6.46
C LEU A 33 -7.90 15.27 -6.82
N ALA A 34 -8.56 14.64 -7.79
CA ALA A 34 -8.20 13.32 -8.30
C ALA A 34 -6.85 13.31 -9.03
N GLY A 35 -6.57 14.33 -9.86
CA GLY A 35 -5.26 14.48 -10.49
C GLY A 35 -4.15 14.67 -9.46
N LEU A 36 -4.40 15.47 -8.41
CA LEU A 36 -3.46 15.63 -7.30
C LEU A 36 -3.24 14.31 -6.54
N ALA A 37 -4.29 13.52 -6.33
CA ALA A 37 -4.21 12.19 -5.71
C ALA A 37 -3.46 11.17 -6.59
N ALA A 38 -3.54 11.30 -7.92
CA ALA A 38 -2.77 10.53 -8.88
C ALA A 38 -1.27 10.93 -8.95
N GLY A 39 -0.86 11.97 -8.23
CA GLY A 39 0.50 12.49 -8.27
C GLY A 39 0.80 13.40 -9.47
N MET A 40 -0.22 13.81 -10.23
CA MET A 40 -0.06 14.74 -11.35
C MET A 40 0.24 16.15 -10.84
N THR A 41 1.15 16.84 -11.52
CA THR A 41 1.40 18.26 -11.32
C THR A 41 0.24 19.09 -11.86
N GLN A 42 0.07 20.32 -11.36
CA GLN A 42 -0.98 21.22 -11.84
C GLN A 42 -0.91 21.50 -13.35
N LYS A 43 0.29 21.46 -13.94
CA LYS A 43 0.49 21.63 -15.40
C LYS A 43 0.03 20.41 -16.18
N GLU A 44 0.27 19.21 -15.67
CA GLU A 44 -0.21 17.97 -16.29
C GLU A 44 -1.74 17.87 -16.22
N ILE A 45 -2.34 18.21 -15.07
CA ILE A 45 -3.80 18.29 -14.92
C ILE A 45 -4.39 19.31 -15.90
N ALA A 46 -3.71 20.44 -16.09
CA ALA A 46 -4.13 21.47 -17.05
C ALA A 46 -4.09 20.95 -18.50
N ARG A 47 -3.01 20.25 -18.87
CA ARG A 47 -2.84 19.63 -20.18
C ARG A 47 -3.90 18.56 -20.45
N GLU A 48 -4.11 17.65 -19.49
CA GLU A 48 -5.09 16.58 -19.58
C GLU A 48 -6.52 17.11 -19.74
N ARG A 49 -6.82 18.22 -19.06
CA ARG A 49 -8.15 18.84 -19.10
C ARG A 49 -8.33 19.88 -20.21
N GLY A 50 -7.28 20.22 -20.97
CA GLY A 50 -7.32 21.27 -21.99
C GLY A 50 -7.64 22.67 -21.46
N ILE A 51 -7.25 22.99 -20.22
CA ILE A 51 -7.52 24.29 -19.58
C ILE A 51 -6.23 25.02 -19.19
N SER A 52 -6.33 26.33 -18.97
CA SER A 52 -5.19 27.11 -18.49
C SER A 52 -4.70 26.62 -17.11
N PRO A 53 -3.38 26.55 -16.88
CA PRO A 53 -2.81 26.20 -15.58
C PRO A 53 -3.19 27.20 -14.48
N ALA A 54 -3.48 28.46 -14.83
CA ALA A 54 -3.99 29.45 -13.88
C ALA A 54 -5.35 29.04 -13.31
N THR A 55 -6.22 28.46 -14.15
CA THR A 55 -7.54 27.96 -13.75
C THR A 55 -7.43 26.76 -12.81
N VAL A 56 -6.47 25.86 -13.06
CA VAL A 56 -6.19 24.73 -12.15
C VAL A 56 -5.71 25.24 -10.80
N LYS A 57 -4.80 26.22 -10.78
CA LYS A 57 -4.29 26.84 -9.56
C LYS A 57 -5.42 27.46 -8.72
N SER A 58 -6.24 28.31 -9.34
CA SER A 58 -7.40 28.92 -8.67
C SER A 58 -8.39 27.86 -8.15
N THR A 59 -8.60 26.77 -8.91
CA THR A 59 -9.46 25.67 -8.46
C THR A 59 -8.86 24.94 -7.26
N ALA A 60 -7.53 24.71 -7.24
CA ALA A 60 -6.82 24.09 -6.12
C ALA A 60 -6.88 24.96 -4.85
N GLU A 61 -6.69 26.26 -4.98
CA GLU A 61 -6.83 27.22 -3.87
C GLU A 61 -8.25 27.20 -3.28
N ALA A 62 -9.28 27.17 -4.13
CA ALA A 62 -10.66 27.04 -3.68
C ALA A 62 -10.92 25.71 -2.94
N ILE A 63 -10.28 24.61 -3.36
CA ILE A 63 -10.34 23.33 -2.67
C ILE A 63 -9.67 23.44 -1.29
N TYR A 64 -8.48 24.04 -1.22
CA TYR A 64 -7.73 24.22 0.02
C TYR A 64 -8.51 25.06 1.03
N TYR A 65 -9.10 26.16 0.59
CA TYR A 65 -9.97 26.99 1.42
C TYR A 65 -11.18 26.20 1.94
N ARG A 66 -11.85 25.47 1.06
CA ARG A 66 -13.07 24.72 1.40
C ARG A 66 -12.82 23.53 2.32
N LEU A 67 -11.66 22.88 2.19
CA LEU A 67 -11.23 21.78 3.04
C LEU A 67 -10.46 22.25 4.28
N ASN A 68 -10.22 23.57 4.43
CA ASN A 68 -9.33 24.14 5.44
C ASN A 68 -7.96 23.43 5.47
N ALA A 69 -7.38 23.20 4.29
CA ALA A 69 -6.12 22.50 4.10
C ALA A 69 -4.99 23.49 3.78
N THR A 70 -3.80 23.26 4.34
CA THR A 70 -2.63 24.12 4.10
C THR A 70 -1.73 23.60 2.97
N ARG A 71 -1.84 22.31 2.64
CA ARG A 71 -1.00 21.62 1.65
C ARG A 71 -1.84 20.69 0.77
N ALA A 72 -1.33 20.40 -0.42
CA ALA A 72 -1.96 19.46 -1.36
C ALA A 72 -2.24 18.09 -0.72
N ALA A 73 -1.25 17.53 0.00
CA ALA A 73 -1.40 16.24 0.69
C ALA A 73 -2.51 16.28 1.77
N ASP A 74 -2.57 17.37 2.54
CA ASP A 74 -3.61 17.55 3.56
C ASP A 74 -5.01 17.69 2.93
N ALA A 75 -5.11 18.38 1.79
CA ALA A 75 -6.33 18.46 1.02
C ALA A 75 -6.79 17.10 0.48
N ILE A 76 -5.85 16.26 0.01
CA ILE A 76 -6.15 14.89 -0.44
C ILE A 76 -6.67 14.06 0.73
N VAL A 77 -5.98 14.08 1.88
CA VAL A 77 -6.39 13.33 3.08
C VAL A 77 -7.77 13.77 3.57
N LYS A 78 -8.05 15.08 3.60
CA LYS A 78 -9.36 15.60 4.02
C LYS A 78 -10.46 15.28 3.02
N GLY A 79 -10.18 15.38 1.72
CA GLY A 79 -11.12 14.99 0.66
C GLY A 79 -11.44 13.48 0.69
N LEU A 80 -10.45 12.67 1.02
CA LEU A 80 -10.59 11.24 1.22
C LEU A 80 -11.48 10.92 2.44
N ARG A 81 -11.20 11.53 3.59
CA ARG A 81 -12.04 11.39 4.80
C ARG A 81 -13.49 11.79 4.57
N ARG A 82 -13.75 12.71 3.64
CA ARG A 82 -15.09 13.19 3.28
C ARG A 82 -15.75 12.39 2.15
N THR A 83 -15.13 11.31 1.67
CA THR A 83 -15.60 10.44 0.57
C THR A 83 -15.81 11.17 -0.76
N TRP A 84 -15.12 12.30 -0.98
CA TRP A 84 -15.19 13.05 -2.24
C TRP A 84 -14.52 12.28 -3.39
N ILE A 85 -13.44 11.58 -3.05
CA ILE A 85 -12.78 10.62 -3.90
C ILE A 85 -12.91 9.29 -3.16
N ALA A 86 -13.41 8.26 -3.84
CA ALA A 86 -13.48 6.92 -3.28
C ALA A 86 -12.27 6.13 -3.78
N PRO A 87 -11.13 6.12 -3.07
CA PRO A 87 -10.08 5.20 -3.39
C PRO A 87 -10.50 3.86 -2.80
N ILE A 88 -10.77 2.92 -3.69
CA ILE A 88 -10.73 1.48 -3.46
C ILE A 88 -9.44 1.06 -2.69
N VAL A 89 -8.42 1.92 -2.66
CA VAL A 89 -7.14 1.77 -1.96
C VAL A 89 -7.27 1.63 -0.43
N ILE A 90 -8.22 2.27 0.27
CA ILE A 90 -8.40 2.03 1.73
C ILE A 90 -8.88 0.58 1.97
N LEU A 91 -9.77 0.08 1.11
CA LEU A 91 -10.26 -1.30 1.17
C LEU A 91 -9.12 -2.31 0.87
N LEU A 92 -8.28 -2.03 -0.14
CA LEU A 92 -7.12 -2.88 -0.46
C LEU A 92 -6.05 -2.86 0.65
N MET A 93 -5.72 -1.69 1.21
CA MET A 93 -4.70 -1.57 2.26
C MET A 93 -5.11 -2.30 3.56
N CYS A 94 -6.40 -2.28 3.91
CA CYS A 94 -6.93 -3.09 5.01
C CYS A 94 -6.91 -4.60 4.71
N ALA A 95 -7.01 -5.02 3.44
CA ALA A 95 -6.93 -6.42 3.06
C ALA A 95 -5.49 -6.96 3.18
N ASP A 96 -4.47 -6.17 2.83
CA ASP A 96 -3.05 -6.53 3.01
C ASP A 96 -2.66 -6.61 4.50
N LEU A 97 -3.22 -5.75 5.36
CA LEU A 97 -2.95 -5.79 6.80
C LEU A 97 -3.48 -7.08 7.48
N HIS A 98 -4.55 -7.69 6.96
CA HIS A 98 -5.08 -8.95 7.48
C HIS A 98 -4.41 -10.20 6.89
N GLY A 99 -3.78 -10.10 5.71
CA GLY A 99 -3.22 -11.25 4.99
C GLY A 99 -1.75 -11.59 5.30
N GLN A 100 -0.99 -10.67 5.90
CA GLN A 100 0.44 -10.90 6.18
C GLN A 100 0.71 -11.90 7.33
N SER A 101 -0.28 -12.21 8.16
CA SER A 101 -0.17 -13.22 9.23
C SER A 101 -0.15 -14.67 8.72
N LEU A 102 -0.44 -14.93 7.43
CA LEU A 102 -0.44 -16.29 6.86
C LEU A 102 0.81 -16.65 6.04
N ARG A 103 1.80 -15.76 5.93
CA ARG A 103 3.12 -16.08 5.36
C ARG A 103 4.17 -16.30 6.45
N ALA A 104 3.84 -17.13 7.44
CA ALA A 104 4.88 -17.81 8.21
C ALA A 104 5.55 -18.81 7.25
N ARG A 105 6.69 -18.42 6.66
CA ARG A 105 7.62 -19.37 6.02
C ARG A 105 7.85 -20.50 7.03
N MET A 106 7.46 -21.71 6.67
CA MET A 106 7.88 -22.92 7.39
C MET A 106 9.41 -22.91 7.46
N PRO A 107 10.05 -22.93 8.64
CA PRO A 107 11.49 -23.04 8.71
C PRO A 107 11.86 -24.46 8.27
N VAL A 108 12.32 -24.61 7.02
CA VAL A 108 13.06 -25.81 6.62
C VAL A 108 14.37 -25.77 7.40
N ARG A 109 14.39 -26.51 8.51
CA ARG A 109 15.61 -26.79 9.27
C ARG A 109 16.51 -27.62 8.37
N THR A 110 17.48 -26.98 7.73
CA THR A 110 18.62 -27.67 7.11
C THR A 110 19.42 -28.32 8.24
N ARG A 111 19.09 -29.58 8.56
CA ARG A 111 19.90 -30.41 9.45
C ARG A 111 21.13 -30.85 8.66
N GLN A 112 22.23 -30.11 8.81
CA GLN A 112 23.54 -30.55 8.34
C GLN A 112 23.92 -31.81 9.15
N GLN A 113 23.88 -32.98 8.51
CA GLN A 113 24.46 -34.19 9.10
C GLN A 113 25.98 -34.04 9.05
N THR A 114 26.60 -33.77 10.20
CA THR A 114 28.03 -33.97 10.38
C THR A 114 28.28 -35.46 10.59
N THR A 115 28.72 -36.15 9.54
CA THR A 115 29.21 -37.52 9.63
C THR A 115 30.53 -37.52 10.41
N VAL A 116 30.47 -37.76 11.72
CA VAL A 116 31.68 -37.98 12.53
C VAL A 116 32.23 -39.36 12.15
N THR A 117 33.30 -39.39 11.38
CA THR A 117 34.07 -40.60 11.13
C THR A 117 34.97 -40.84 12.35
N ALA A 118 34.52 -41.66 13.28
CA ALA A 118 35.38 -42.16 14.35
C ALA A 118 36.35 -43.21 13.75
N ARG A 119 37.57 -42.79 13.41
CA ARG A 119 38.72 -43.70 13.34
C ARG A 119 39.33 -43.78 14.73
N ALA A 120 38.98 -44.83 15.48
CA ALA A 120 39.74 -45.24 16.65
C ALA A 120 40.36 -46.60 16.33
N ALA A 121 41.67 -46.55 16.05
CA ALA A 121 42.52 -47.72 15.94
C ALA A 121 43.06 -48.11 17.33
N SER A 122 43.46 -49.37 17.43
CA SER A 122 44.44 -49.95 18.36
C SER A 122 43.93 -50.56 19.67
N GLY A 123 44.44 -51.78 19.94
CA GLY A 123 44.81 -52.22 21.28
C GLY A 123 44.05 -53.41 21.83
N GLY A 124 44.51 -54.64 21.55
CA GLY A 124 43.97 -55.83 22.20
C GLY A 124 44.69 -57.13 21.86
N ARG A 125 46.02 -57.17 22.02
CA ARG A 125 46.83 -58.40 22.00
C ARG A 125 46.80 -58.98 23.41
N GLY A 126 46.06 -60.06 23.63
CA GLY A 126 46.11 -60.82 24.88
C GLY A 126 47.16 -61.94 24.79
N PRO A 127 48.17 -61.99 25.67
CA PRO A 127 48.98 -63.18 25.85
C PRO A 127 48.39 -64.11 26.93
N ASP A 128 48.21 -65.37 26.56
CA ASP A 128 48.73 -66.57 27.21
C ASP A 128 48.94 -66.53 28.74
N LEU A 129 48.08 -67.20 29.51
CA LEU A 129 48.50 -68.07 30.63
C LEU A 129 47.29 -68.84 31.18
N GLY A 130 47.29 -70.14 30.99
CA GLY A 130 46.29 -71.06 31.55
C GLY A 130 46.63 -72.49 31.15
N GLU A 131 47.61 -73.05 31.86
CA GLU A 131 47.59 -74.42 32.38
C GLU A 131 46.97 -75.50 31.46
N LEU A 132 47.70 -76.40 30.79
CA LEU A 132 48.90 -77.13 31.22
C LEU A 132 48.78 -77.55 32.68
N ILE A 133 47.92 -78.54 32.99
CA ILE A 133 48.17 -79.88 33.59
C ILE A 133 46.79 -80.59 33.54
N ALA A 134 46.58 -81.76 32.91
CA ALA A 134 47.13 -83.09 33.21
C ALA A 134 46.99 -83.49 34.68
#